data_AF-A0A7S4D075-F1
#
_entry.id   AF-A0A7S4D075-F1
#
_cell.length_a   1.000
_cell.length_b   1.000
_cell.length_c   1.000
_cell.angle_alpha   90.00
_cell.angle_beta   90.00
_cell.angle_gamma   90.00
#
_symmetry.space_group_name_H-M   'P 1'
#
loop_
_entity.id
_entity.type
_entity.pdbx_description
1 polymer ?
#
loop_
_entity_poly.entity_id
_entity_poly.type
_entity_poly.pdbx_seq_one_letter_code
_entity_poly.pdbx_strand_id
1 'polypeptide(L)'
;KLTRRMERLIKKHIAGRQRGDYYNTSQHLIELTEGRNTSEAKVRLWIETLLGQECVGTTHQWLRSGAVLCRLINAVNPGLIEPSTVSESAEPMRQRSNIKQFLDCCGEMGLHEGDRFLIDDLYSNRDMKQV
;
A
#
# COMPACT_ATOMS: atom_id res chain seq x y z
N LYS A 1 9.40 -2.53 9.22
CA LYS A 1 10.47 -1.56 8.84
C LYS A 1 10.08 -0.77 7.58
N LEU A 2 9.39 -1.38 6.62
CA LEU A 2 8.61 -0.70 5.56
C LEU A 2 7.50 0.21 6.14
N THR A 3 6.72 -0.32 7.10
CA THR A 3 5.58 0.34 7.77
C THR A 3 5.91 1.71 8.34
N ARG A 4 7.03 1.90 9.05
CA ARG A 4 7.41 3.20 9.64
C ARG A 4 7.88 4.23 8.60
N ARG A 5 8.41 3.78 7.47
CA ARG A 5 8.90 4.66 6.40
C ARG A 5 7.75 5.07 5.48
N MET A 6 6.84 4.13 5.17
CA MET A 6 5.52 4.44 4.64
C MET A 6 4.79 5.39 5.59
N GLU A 7 4.68 5.11 6.90
CA GLU A 7 4.06 6.03 7.88
C GLU A 7 4.64 7.45 7.88
N ARG A 8 5.95 7.61 7.64
CA ARG A 8 6.56 8.94 7.47
C ARG A 8 6.20 9.59 6.13
N LEU A 9 6.20 8.84 5.03
CA LEU A 9 5.71 9.33 3.73
C LEU A 9 4.23 9.71 3.80
N ILE A 10 3.45 8.97 4.58
CA ILE A 10 2.04 9.19 4.90
C ILE A 10 1.86 10.51 5.64
N LYS A 11 2.53 10.70 6.78
CA LYS A 11 2.45 11.95 7.55
C LYS A 11 2.87 13.17 6.70
N LYS A 12 3.88 13.01 5.85
CA LYS A 12 4.34 14.05 4.92
C LYS A 12 3.32 14.36 3.81
N HIS A 13 2.71 13.34 3.20
CA HIS A 13 1.73 13.52 2.13
C HIS A 13 0.37 14.03 2.65
N ILE A 14 -0.08 13.55 3.81
CA ILE A 14 -1.30 14.02 4.50
C ILE A 14 -1.14 15.48 4.92
N ALA A 15 0.01 15.86 5.51
CA ALA A 15 0.27 17.24 5.91
C ALA A 15 0.31 18.23 4.72
N GLY A 16 0.62 17.74 3.51
CA GLY A 16 0.69 18.57 2.30
C GLY A 16 -0.64 18.74 1.54
N ARG A 17 -1.65 17.89 1.79
CA ARG A 17 -2.89 17.86 1.00
C ARG A 17 -4.03 18.56 1.75
N GLN A 18 -3.99 19.90 1.79
CA GLN A 18 -5.10 20.76 2.23
C GLN A 18 -6.29 20.64 1.25
N ARG A 19 -7.20 19.68 1.48
CA ARG A 19 -8.59 19.72 0.99
C ARG A 19 -9.51 19.43 2.18
N GLY A 20 -10.37 20.41 2.48
CA GLY A 20 -11.00 20.65 3.78
C GLY A 20 -11.94 19.59 4.36
N ASP A 21 -12.30 18.54 3.61
CA ASP A 21 -13.19 17.47 4.12
C ASP A 21 -12.44 16.25 4.66
N TYR A 22 -11.14 16.10 4.36
CA TYR A 22 -10.38 14.90 4.69
C TYR A 22 -9.90 14.86 6.15
N TYR A 23 -9.69 16.02 6.78
CA TYR A 23 -9.13 16.11 8.14
C TYR A 23 -10.13 15.62 9.21
N ASN A 24 -11.44 15.87 9.01
CA ASN A 24 -12.49 15.39 9.91
C ASN A 24 -12.66 13.87 9.85
N THR A 25 -12.70 13.29 8.64
CA THR A 25 -12.78 11.83 8.47
C THR A 25 -11.51 11.14 8.96
N SER A 26 -10.34 11.73 8.70
CA SER A 26 -9.05 11.17 9.14
C SER A 26 -8.89 11.22 10.66
N GLN A 27 -9.30 12.28 11.34
CA GLN A 27 -9.30 12.32 12.82
C GLN A 27 -10.25 11.27 13.41
N HIS A 28 -11.46 11.15 12.86
CA HIS A 28 -12.42 10.13 13.30
C HIS A 28 -11.91 8.70 13.06
N LEU A 29 -11.20 8.46 11.95
CA LEU A 29 -10.59 7.17 11.64
C LEU A 29 -9.35 6.87 12.50
N ILE A 30 -8.59 7.89 12.90
CA ILE A 30 -7.50 7.78 13.88
C ILE A 30 -8.05 7.41 15.26
N GLU A 31 -9.14 8.06 15.70
CA GLU A 31 -9.85 7.70 16.94
C GLU A 31 -10.42 6.27 16.89
N LEU A 32 -10.98 5.84 15.75
CA LEU A 32 -11.45 4.45 15.55
C LEU A 32 -10.32 3.42 15.51
N THR A 33 -9.08 3.83 15.20
CA THR A 33 -7.91 2.94 15.18
C THR A 33 -7.15 2.90 16.50
N GLU A 34 -7.42 3.78 17.47
CA GLU A 34 -6.84 3.67 18.81
C GLU A 34 -7.25 2.37 19.52
N GLY A 35 -8.39 1.76 19.15
CA GLY A 35 -8.80 0.43 19.60
C GLY A 35 -8.25 -0.75 18.78
N ARG A 36 -7.73 -0.52 17.57
CA ARG A 36 -7.21 -1.55 16.65
C ARG A 36 -5.69 -1.44 16.55
N ASN A 37 -5.01 -1.94 17.58
CA ASN A 37 -3.59 -1.68 17.85
C ASN A 37 -2.59 -2.50 16.99
N THR A 38 -2.98 -2.97 15.81
CA THR A 38 -2.09 -3.74 14.92
C THR A 38 -1.60 -2.88 13.76
N SER A 39 -0.32 -3.03 13.42
CA SER A 39 0.29 -2.33 12.28
C SER A 39 -0.45 -2.63 10.96
N GLU A 40 -1.03 -3.82 10.83
CA GLU A 40 -1.83 -4.23 9.69
C GLU A 40 -3.11 -3.41 9.53
N ALA A 41 -3.89 -3.20 10.61
CA ALA A 41 -5.13 -2.44 10.54
C ALA A 41 -4.90 -0.98 10.10
N LYS A 42 -3.80 -0.38 10.57
CA LYS A 42 -3.37 0.97 10.18
C LYS A 42 -3.00 1.05 8.70
N VAL A 43 -2.24 0.06 8.21
CA VAL A 43 -1.86 -0.02 6.79
C VAL A 43 -3.09 -0.22 5.90
N ARG A 44 -4.00 -1.12 6.30
CA ARG A 44 -5.21 -1.40 5.54
C ARG A 44 -6.04 -0.14 5.37
N LEU A 45 -6.38 0.51 6.48
CA LEU A 45 -7.13 1.76 6.47
C LEU A 45 -6.45 2.82 5.61
N TRP A 46 -5.12 2.92 5.68
CA TRP A 46 -4.37 3.87 4.88
C TRP A 46 -4.52 3.62 3.37
N ILE A 47 -4.37 2.37 2.91
CA ILE A 47 -4.56 2.01 1.50
C ILE A 47 -6.01 2.29 1.09
N GLU A 48 -6.98 1.97 1.95
CA GLU A 48 -8.40 2.23 1.69
C GLU A 48 -8.65 3.72 1.50
N THR A 49 -8.06 4.55 2.35
CA THR A 49 -8.26 6.00 2.33
C THR A 49 -7.52 6.69 1.17
N LEU A 50 -6.37 6.17 0.73
CA LEU A 50 -5.66 6.70 -0.43
C LEU A 50 -6.32 6.34 -1.76
N LEU A 51 -6.85 5.12 -1.86
CA LEU A 51 -7.46 4.62 -3.09
C LEU A 51 -8.97 4.89 -3.16
N GLY A 52 -9.61 5.21 -2.04
CA GLY A 52 -11.07 5.27 -1.93
C GLY A 52 -11.74 3.90 -2.15
N GLN A 53 -11.05 2.81 -1.82
CA GLN A 53 -11.50 1.43 -2.02
C GLN A 53 -11.46 0.67 -0.70
N GLU A 54 -12.50 -0.07 -0.35
CA GLU A 54 -12.49 -0.89 0.86
C GLU A 54 -11.77 -2.22 0.65
N CYS A 55 -11.08 -2.71 1.68
CA CYS A 55 -10.45 -4.02 1.66
C CYS A 55 -11.52 -5.11 1.71
N VAL A 56 -11.63 -5.89 0.64
CA VAL A 56 -12.53 -7.05 0.56
C VAL A 56 -11.78 -8.30 1.03
N GLY A 57 -12.21 -8.88 2.14
CA GLY A 57 -11.60 -10.10 2.70
C GLY A 57 -10.34 -9.83 3.52
N THR A 58 -9.35 -10.72 3.41
CA THR A 58 -8.08 -10.59 4.15
C THR A 58 -7.11 -9.64 3.46
N THR A 59 -6.24 -8.97 4.23
CA THR A 59 -5.19 -8.09 3.71
C THR A 59 -4.31 -8.79 2.67
N HIS A 60 -3.97 -10.06 2.93
CA HIS A 60 -3.22 -10.88 1.97
C HIS A 60 -3.97 -11.03 0.65
N GLN A 61 -5.23 -11.49 0.67
CA GLN A 61 -6.02 -11.68 -0.55
C GLN A 61 -6.16 -10.40 -1.36
N TRP A 62 -6.34 -9.26 -0.68
CA TRP A 62 -6.52 -7.97 -1.33
C TRP A 62 -5.24 -7.49 -2.02
N LEU A 63 -4.07 -7.70 -1.41
CA LEU A 63 -2.78 -7.24 -1.92
C LEU A 63 -2.09 -8.26 -2.85
N ARG A 64 -2.48 -9.53 -2.81
CA ARG A 64 -1.84 -10.65 -3.53
C ARG A 64 -1.74 -10.43 -5.05
N SER A 65 -2.71 -9.73 -5.65
CA SER A 65 -2.69 -9.45 -7.09
C SER A 65 -1.59 -8.46 -7.49
N GLY A 66 -1.05 -7.69 -6.54
CA GLY A 66 -0.12 -6.59 -6.77
C GLY A 66 -0.75 -5.35 -7.42
N ALA A 67 -1.97 -5.45 -7.97
CA ALA A 67 -2.62 -4.34 -8.68
C ALA A 67 -2.96 -3.16 -7.73
N VAL A 68 -3.43 -3.48 -6.52
CA VAL A 68 -3.70 -2.48 -5.47
C VAL A 68 -2.41 -1.76 -5.07
N LEU A 69 -1.29 -2.48 -4.98
CA LEU A 69 0.02 -1.90 -4.65
C LEU A 69 0.53 -0.96 -5.75
N CYS A 70 0.35 -1.30 -7.02
CA CYS A 70 0.70 -0.40 -8.11
C CYS A 70 -0.16 0.87 -8.10
N ARG A 71 -1.48 0.75 -7.85
CA ARG A 71 -2.37 1.91 -7.68
C ARG A 71 -1.94 2.79 -6.50
N LEU A 72 -1.52 2.17 -5.40
CA LEU A 72 -1.03 2.87 -4.21
C LEU A 72 0.19 3.73 -4.53
N ILE A 73 1.14 3.21 -5.30
CA ILE A 73 2.31 3.98 -5.75
C ILE A 73 1.88 5.20 -6.56
N ASN A 74 0.96 5.05 -7.51
CA ASN A 74 0.44 6.17 -8.29
C ASN A 74 -0.34 7.19 -7.46
N ALA A 75 -0.99 6.76 -6.38
CA ALA A 75 -1.64 7.68 -5.45
C ALA A 75 -0.63 8.53 -4.67
N VAL A 76 0.54 7.96 -4.35
CA VAL A 76 1.63 8.63 -3.62
C VAL A 76 2.49 9.49 -4.55
N ASN A 77 2.87 8.95 -5.71
CA ASN A 77 3.66 9.62 -6.74
C ASN A 77 2.99 9.42 -8.12
N PRO A 78 2.14 10.38 -8.53
CA PRO A 78 1.38 10.27 -9.78
C PRO A 78 2.27 10.08 -11.00
N GLY A 79 1.98 9.05 -11.80
CA GLY A 79 2.69 8.77 -13.05
C GLY A 79 3.94 7.90 -12.92
N LEU A 80 4.24 7.38 -11.72
CA LEU A 80 5.39 6.49 -11.53
C LEU A 80 5.17 5.09 -12.13
N ILE A 81 3.93 4.60 -12.14
CA ILE A 81 3.54 3.36 -12.80
C ILE A 81 2.48 3.69 -13.87
N GLU A 82 2.70 3.29 -15.12
CA GLU A 82 1.65 3.44 -16.12
C GLU A 82 0.48 2.48 -15.83
N PRO A 83 -0.78 2.97 -15.73
CA PRO A 83 -1.93 2.12 -15.44
C PRO A 83 -2.13 0.96 -16.43
N SER A 84 -1.70 1.15 -17.69
CA SER A 84 -1.70 0.15 -18.76
C SER A 84 -0.81 -1.06 -18.48
N THR A 85 0.20 -0.91 -17.63
CA THR A 85 1.16 -1.98 -17.29
C THR A 85 0.68 -2.85 -16.14
N VAL A 86 -0.28 -2.36 -15.35
CA VAL A 86 -0.85 -3.10 -14.22
C VAL A 86 -1.89 -4.08 -14.74
N SER A 87 -1.66 -5.38 -14.54
CA SER A 87 -2.60 -6.39 -14.99
C SER A 87 -3.59 -6.77 -13.89
N GLU A 88 -4.89 -6.76 -14.18
CA GLU A 88 -5.92 -7.28 -13.27
C GLU A 88 -6.20 -8.78 -13.45
N SER A 89 -5.39 -9.48 -14.25
CA SER A 89 -5.56 -10.91 -14.50
C SER A 89 -5.29 -11.76 -13.25
N ALA A 90 -6.01 -12.87 -13.12
CA ALA A 90 -5.77 -13.89 -12.11
C ALA A 90 -4.49 -14.72 -12.37
N GLU A 91 -3.83 -14.53 -13.52
CA GLU A 91 -2.66 -15.31 -13.93
C GLU A 91 -1.47 -15.11 -12.97
N PRO A 92 -0.89 -16.20 -12.42
CA PRO A 92 0.21 -16.14 -11.46
C PRO A 92 1.41 -15.28 -11.89
N MET A 93 1.81 -15.40 -13.16
CA MET A 93 2.94 -14.64 -13.70
C MET A 93 2.67 -13.14 -13.70
N ARG A 94 1.44 -12.74 -14.04
CA ARG A 94 1.05 -11.33 -14.09
C ARG A 94 0.94 -10.72 -12.70
N GLN A 95 0.38 -11.46 -11.74
CA GLN A 95 0.31 -11.02 -10.35
C GLN A 95 1.70 -10.80 -9.74
N ARG A 96 2.63 -11.74 -9.98
CA ARG A 96 4.03 -11.60 -9.56
C ARG A 96 4.72 -10.40 -10.22
N SER A 97 4.42 -10.13 -11.49
CA SER A 97 4.95 -8.97 -12.22
C SER A 97 4.47 -7.64 -11.62
N ASN A 98 3.19 -7.54 -11.25
CA ASN A 98 2.67 -6.35 -10.57
C ASN A 98 3.39 -6.11 -9.23
N ILE A 99 3.56 -7.15 -8.41
CA ILE A 99 4.27 -7.05 -7.14
C ILE A 99 5.72 -6.58 -7.38
N LYS A 100 6.41 -7.16 -8.37
CA LYS A 100 7.76 -6.73 -8.74
C LYS A 100 7.80 -5.24 -9.09
N GLN A 101 6.88 -4.78 -9.92
CA GLN A 101 6.81 -3.38 -10.35
C GLN A 101 6.64 -2.43 -9.15
N PHE A 102 5.79 -2.78 -8.19
CA PHE A 102 5.67 -2.03 -6.94
C PHE A 102 7.01 -1.93 -6.19
N LEU A 103 7.75 -3.03 -6.08
CA LEU A 103 9.04 -3.09 -5.38
C LEU A 103 10.14 -2.28 -6.09
N ASP A 104 10.12 -2.29 -7.44
CA ASP A 104 11.04 -1.53 -8.27
C ASP A 104 10.78 -0.01 -8.08
N CYS A 105 9.53 0.43 -8.18
CA CYS A 105 9.15 1.82 -7.92
C CYS A 105 9.43 2.27 -6.48
N CYS A 106 9.27 1.37 -5.50
CA CYS A 106 9.70 1.64 -4.13
C CYS A 106 11.22 1.93 -4.06
N GLY A 107 12.03 1.19 -4.84
CA GLY A 107 13.47 1.46 -4.99
C GLY A 107 13.75 2.85 -5.56
N GLU A 108 13.03 3.25 -6.61
CA GLU A 108 13.13 4.59 -7.21
C GLU A 108 12.75 5.71 -6.24
N MET A 109 11.79 5.44 -5.34
CA MET A 109 11.43 6.34 -4.24
C MET A 109 12.47 6.38 -3.09
N GLY A 110 13.58 5.63 -3.21
CA GLY A 110 14.66 5.61 -2.24
C GLY A 110 14.43 4.68 -1.05
N LEU A 111 13.57 3.66 -1.19
CA LEU A 111 13.50 2.57 -0.22
C LEU A 111 14.65 1.60 -0.45
N HIS A 112 15.36 1.27 0.64
CA HIS A 112 16.49 0.35 0.60
C HIS A 112 16.00 -1.09 0.39
N GLU A 113 16.82 -1.94 -0.23
CA GLU A 113 16.43 -3.32 -0.55
C GLU A 113 16.02 -4.12 0.68
N GLY A 114 16.75 -3.96 1.79
CA GLY A 114 16.44 -4.63 3.06
C GLY A 114 15.17 -4.12 3.77
N ASP A 115 14.58 -3.02 3.32
CA ASP A 115 13.28 -2.55 3.79
C ASP A 115 12.14 -3.11 2.93
N ARG A 116 12.42 -3.62 1.73
CA ARG A 116 11.45 -4.23 0.80
C ARG A 116 11.17 -5.68 1.17
N PHE A 117 9.96 -6.15 0.88
CA PHE A 117 9.61 -7.57 0.98
C PHE A 117 9.90 -8.30 -0.33
N LEU A 118 9.96 -9.63 -0.29
CA LEU A 118 10.12 -10.47 -1.47
C LEU A 118 8.76 -10.81 -2.09
N ILE A 119 8.74 -11.06 -3.40
CA ILE A 119 7.49 -11.39 -4.12
C ILE A 119 6.74 -12.54 -3.45
N ASP A 120 7.43 -13.60 -3.01
CA ASP A 120 6.81 -14.75 -2.37
C ASP A 120 6.30 -14.47 -0.93
N ASP A 121 6.83 -13.45 -0.25
CA ASP A 121 6.38 -13.05 1.09
C ASP A 121 4.92 -12.63 1.04
N LEU A 122 4.56 -11.85 0.02
CA LEU A 122 3.18 -11.46 -0.27
C LEU A 122 2.45 -12.52 -1.10
N TYR A 123 2.98 -12.95 -2.25
CA TYR A 123 2.24 -13.79 -3.20
C TYR A 123 1.80 -15.14 -2.59
N SER A 124 2.70 -15.78 -1.84
CA SER A 124 2.50 -17.10 -1.23
C SER A 124 2.16 -17.03 0.26
N ASN A 125 1.93 -15.83 0.81
CA ASN A 125 1.70 -15.61 2.24
C ASN A 125 2.84 -16.17 3.12
N ARG A 126 4.09 -16.10 2.65
CA ARG A 126 5.24 -16.70 3.35
C ARG A 126 5.61 -15.88 4.59
N ASP A 127 5.61 -14.55 4.49
CA ASP A 127 5.94 -13.66 5.59
C ASP A 127 5.23 -12.31 5.48
N MET A 128 3.94 -12.30 5.85
CA MET A 128 3.14 -11.07 5.87
C MET A 128 3.55 -10.08 6.97
N LYS A 129 4.44 -10.43 7.90
CA LYS A 129 4.95 -9.46 8.89
C LYS A 129 6.02 -8.55 8.29
N GLN A 130 6.70 -9.04 7.25
CA GLN A 130 7.71 -8.30 6.50
C GLN A 130 7.08 -7.35 5.47
N VAL A 131 5.91 -7.70 4.93
CA VAL A 131 5.08 -6.90 4.01
C VAL A 131 4.45 -5.71 4.73
#